data_AF-A0A420MF59-F1
#
_entry.id   AF-A0A420MF59-F1
#
_cell.length_a   1.000
_cell.length_b   1.000
_cell.length_c   1.000
_cell.angle_alpha   90.00
_cell.angle_beta   90.00
_cell.angle_gamma   90.00
#
_symmetry.space_group_name_H-M   'P 1'
#
loop_
_entity.id
_entity.type
_entity.pdbx_description
1 polymer ?
#
loop_
_entity_poly.entity_id
_entity_poly.type
_entity_poly.pdbx_seq_one_letter_code
_entity_poly.pdbx_strand_id
1 'polypeptide(L)'
;MTVGRSAPRYQAMALLYPRSKKLQSHLSEYFLVVFRVCHDLLKLTRKSMFAQLVSFMTESDMSSYQSDFDLWANAIKEEINLLMAQQLQEQSRRLKSLYKYSESESHRKKLENRLRILDSCSTYDYQRTWKEIRRCGNTSWFTLQREYQDWKARSESCTLLYSGKLGSGKSISLANMVDNLNLHREGSPLVAYFFCRHDAPESLRARTIIGPLARQLLCTIGELTTMSEDFAVTGPPVLDSDGILRLLNHTLSPTCRAYFILDGLDECDESQKDDVILRLREIQTVCSLLIYLSFRQEAGKAPALYLENFANPSMISIPENNPDIAEFIQTELERRVELGRLRVGEPTLVLEIRDALLERAQGMFLWVVLQINSLCLANSDEAIRHALAHLPRDLPGTFSRILEQSAALGKEDQRRSTLSETMTDRCQGQFLWLKIQEDSLRAGMNKKQLQHAIEDTPTGLNDLYDHNWTRITQLKE
;
A
#
# COMPACT_ATOMS: atom_id res chain seq x y z
N MET A 1 -9.84 15.66 27.46
CA MET A 1 -9.04 14.42 27.35
C MET A 1 -8.25 14.40 26.04
N THR A 2 -7.32 15.34 25.87
CA THR A 2 -6.41 15.44 24.71
C THR A 2 -5.23 14.47 24.80
N VAL A 3 -4.88 14.05 26.02
CA VAL A 3 -3.72 13.19 26.34
C VAL A 3 -3.73 11.82 25.63
N GLY A 4 -4.90 11.26 25.33
CA GLY A 4 -5.00 9.99 24.59
C GLY A 4 -4.66 10.08 23.10
N ARG A 5 -4.59 11.31 22.53
CA ARG A 5 -4.30 11.54 21.11
C ARG A 5 -2.82 11.39 20.75
N SER A 6 -1.93 11.58 21.73
CA SER A 6 -0.48 11.48 21.56
C SER A 6 0.04 10.03 21.72
N ALA A 7 -0.85 9.07 21.99
CA ALA A 7 -0.48 7.66 22.14
C ALA A 7 0.12 7.12 20.83
N PRO A 8 1.35 6.56 20.84
CA PRO A 8 1.96 6.00 19.64
C PRO A 8 1.18 4.75 19.17
N ARG A 9 0.20 4.93 18.27
CA ARG A 9 -0.56 3.85 17.62
C ARG A 9 0.18 3.30 16.42
N TYR A 10 1.44 2.90 16.60
CA TYR A 10 2.25 2.36 15.51
C TYR A 10 2.36 0.84 15.68
N GLN A 11 1.58 0.07 14.93
CA GLN A 11 1.67 -1.40 14.87
C GLN A 11 3.09 -1.86 14.44
N ALA A 12 3.80 -1.05 13.65
CA ALA A 12 5.20 -1.25 13.29
C ALA A 12 6.18 -1.14 14.48
N MET A 13 5.77 -0.54 15.60
CA MET A 13 6.58 -0.39 16.80
C MET A 13 6.90 -1.73 17.44
N ALA A 14 5.96 -2.69 17.44
CA ALA A 14 6.19 -4.04 17.97
C ALA A 14 7.35 -4.77 17.26
N LEU A 15 7.56 -4.47 15.98
CA LEU A 15 8.59 -5.09 15.15
C LEU A 15 9.97 -4.44 15.33
N LEU A 16 10.01 -3.14 15.63
CA LEU A 16 11.23 -2.35 15.80
C LEU A 16 11.67 -2.24 17.27
N TYR A 17 10.75 -2.43 18.20
CA TYR A 17 10.95 -2.28 19.64
C TYR A 17 12.11 -3.11 20.20
N PRO A 18 12.28 -4.41 19.85
CA PRO A 18 13.40 -5.20 20.39
C PRO A 18 14.78 -4.72 19.91
N ARG A 19 14.83 -3.90 18.84
CA ARG A 19 16.04 -3.60 18.07
C ARG A 19 16.62 -2.20 18.32
N SER A 20 15.84 -1.26 18.87
CA SER A 20 16.34 0.07 19.21
C SER A 20 16.23 0.34 20.71
N LYS A 21 17.39 0.42 21.37
CA LYS A 21 17.49 0.87 22.78
C LYS A 21 16.93 2.27 22.96
N LYS A 22 17.03 3.12 21.93
CA LYS A 22 16.54 4.50 21.96
C LYS A 22 15.02 4.54 21.88
N LEU A 23 14.42 3.71 21.02
CA LEU A 23 12.97 3.51 20.97
C LEU A 23 12.42 2.94 22.29
N GLN A 24 13.11 1.95 22.88
CA GLN A 24 12.76 1.41 24.21
C GLN A 24 12.80 2.48 25.30
N SER A 25 13.82 3.34 25.27
CA SER A 25 13.98 4.45 26.21
C SER A 25 12.84 5.47 26.04
N HIS A 26 12.57 5.94 24.81
CA HIS A 26 11.51 6.92 24.57
C HIS A 26 10.13 6.38 24.98
N LEU A 27 9.87 5.08 24.75
CA LEU A 27 8.64 4.44 25.21
C LEU A 27 8.56 4.33 26.73
N SER A 28 9.66 3.99 27.38
CA SER A 28 9.74 3.97 28.85
C SER A 28 9.43 5.35 29.43
N GLU A 29 10.00 6.41 28.87
CA GLU A 29 9.72 7.79 29.29
C GLU A 29 8.26 8.18 29.03
N TYR A 30 7.72 7.83 27.86
CA TYR A 30 6.30 8.05 27.57
C TYR A 30 5.38 7.37 28.61
N PHE A 31 5.67 6.12 28.97
CA PHE A 31 4.90 5.40 30.00
C PHE A 31 5.13 5.93 31.41
N LEU A 32 6.29 6.51 31.71
CA LEU A 32 6.52 7.21 32.98
C LEU A 32 5.62 8.44 33.11
N VAL A 33 5.39 9.19 32.02
CA VAL A 33 4.41 10.29 32.02
C VAL A 33 3.00 9.77 32.28
N VAL A 34 2.59 8.67 31.64
CA VAL A 34 1.30 8.00 31.92
C VAL A 34 1.20 7.61 33.39
N PHE A 35 2.25 7.02 33.95
CA PHE A 35 2.27 6.60 35.35
C PHE A 35 2.15 7.78 36.31
N ARG A 36 2.84 8.90 36.04
CA ARG A 36 2.74 10.14 36.84
C ARG A 36 1.32 10.70 36.83
N VAL A 37 0.69 10.77 35.66
CA VAL A 37 -0.70 11.20 35.52
C VAL A 37 -1.65 10.29 36.31
N CYS A 38 -1.52 8.97 36.16
CA CYS A 38 -2.34 8.00 36.90
C CYS A 38 -2.12 8.10 38.42
N HIS A 39 -0.88 8.28 38.86
CA HIS A 39 -0.52 8.41 40.26
C HIS A 39 -1.09 9.70 40.88
N ASP A 40 -1.04 10.82 40.15
CA ASP A 40 -1.58 12.09 40.63
C ASP A 40 -3.12 12.05 40.64
N LEU A 41 -3.75 11.43 39.65
CA LEU A 41 -5.20 11.13 39.66
C LEU A 41 -5.60 10.24 40.85
N LEU A 42 -4.82 9.20 41.17
CA LEU A 42 -5.06 8.34 42.34
C LEU A 42 -4.82 9.05 43.67
N LYS A 43 -3.86 9.97 43.74
CA LYS A 43 -3.67 10.82 44.93
C LYS A 43 -4.84 11.76 45.15
N LEU A 44 -5.46 12.24 44.08
CA LEU A 44 -6.67 13.07 44.16
C LEU A 44 -7.85 12.26 44.70
N THR A 45 -8.09 11.06 44.20
CA THR A 45 -9.22 10.22 44.65
C THR A 45 -9.11 9.76 46.10
N ARG A 46 -7.90 9.73 46.67
CA ARG A 46 -7.65 9.38 48.09
C ARG A 46 -7.80 10.53 49.09
N LYS A 47 -7.98 11.77 48.63
CA LYS A 47 -8.21 12.94 49.51
C LYS A 47 -9.69 13.06 49.90
N SER A 48 -9.99 13.72 51.02
CA SER A 48 -11.39 13.99 51.43
C SER A 48 -12.09 14.90 50.40
N MET A 49 -13.43 14.85 50.33
CA MET A 49 -14.22 15.63 49.35
C MET A 49 -13.89 17.12 49.35
N PHE A 50 -13.60 17.69 50.54
CA PHE A 50 -13.22 19.10 50.67
C PHE A 50 -11.80 19.38 50.15
N ALA A 51 -10.88 18.44 50.35
CA ALA A 51 -9.51 18.54 49.81
C ALA A 51 -9.43 18.24 48.30
N GLN A 52 -10.36 17.46 47.75
CA GLN A 52 -10.51 17.25 46.30
C GLN A 52 -10.98 18.52 45.58
N LEU A 53 -11.93 19.25 46.18
CA LEU A 53 -12.43 20.54 45.66
C LEU A 53 -11.33 21.62 45.60
N VAL A 54 -10.38 21.61 46.56
CA VAL A 54 -9.28 22.59 46.62
C VAL A 54 -8.06 22.15 45.79
N SER A 55 -7.86 20.85 45.57
CA SER A 55 -6.74 20.34 44.77
C SER A 55 -7.11 20.05 43.32
N PHE A 56 -7.64 21.05 42.62
CA PHE A 56 -7.78 20.97 41.17
C PHE A 56 -6.39 20.94 40.52
N MET A 57 -6.12 19.97 39.64
CA MET A 57 -4.91 20.02 38.80
C MET A 57 -4.94 21.34 38.04
N THR A 58 -3.86 22.12 38.16
CA THR A 58 -3.82 23.44 37.53
C THR A 58 -3.75 23.27 36.02
N GLU A 59 -4.25 24.25 35.27
CA GLU A 59 -4.14 24.29 33.81
C GLU A 59 -2.66 24.23 33.38
N SER A 60 -1.75 24.79 34.20
CA SER A 60 -0.30 24.64 34.03
C SER A 60 0.20 23.20 34.15
N ASP A 61 -0.28 22.41 35.11
CA ASP A 61 0.13 21.00 35.27
C ASP A 61 -0.33 20.14 34.09
N MET A 62 -1.57 20.37 33.62
CA MET A 62 -2.12 19.67 32.46
C MET A 62 -1.41 20.05 31.16
N SER A 63 -1.03 21.32 31.00
CA SER A 63 -0.24 21.78 29.85
C SER A 63 1.18 21.21 29.85
N SER A 64 1.77 21.01 31.04
CA SER A 64 3.06 20.37 31.23
C SER A 64 3.03 18.91 30.80
N TYR A 65 2.05 18.13 31.29
CA TYR A 65 1.87 16.75 30.88
C TYR A 65 1.62 16.60 29.38
N GLN A 66 0.80 17.49 28.80
CA GLN A 66 0.53 17.47 27.38
C GLN A 66 1.79 17.77 26.54
N SER A 67 2.62 18.71 26.99
CA SER A 67 3.91 19.01 26.36
C SER A 67 4.88 17.81 26.43
N ASP A 68 4.93 17.12 27.58
CA ASP A 68 5.73 15.91 27.74
C ASP A 68 5.24 14.76 26.85
N PHE A 69 3.92 14.57 26.73
CA PHE A 69 3.35 13.56 25.84
C PHE A 69 3.69 13.85 24.38
N ASP A 70 3.54 15.09 23.94
CA ASP A 70 3.83 15.49 22.56
C ASP A 70 5.33 15.38 22.25
N LEU A 71 6.20 15.72 23.21
CA LEU A 71 7.64 15.55 23.08
C LEU A 71 8.00 14.09 22.84
N TRP A 72 7.56 13.18 23.71
CA TRP A 72 7.93 11.77 23.62
C TRP A 72 7.22 11.05 22.46
N ALA A 73 5.98 11.40 22.13
CA ALA A 73 5.28 10.89 20.96
C ALA A 73 6.00 11.26 19.66
N ASN A 74 6.45 12.51 19.54
CA ASN A 74 7.24 12.96 18.39
C ASN A 74 8.61 12.28 18.35
N ALA A 75 9.30 12.13 19.48
CA ALA A 75 10.58 11.43 19.54
C ALA A 75 10.46 9.94 19.16
N ILE A 76 9.36 9.27 19.53
CA ILE A 76 9.05 7.89 19.12
C ILE A 76 8.79 7.84 17.61
N LYS A 77 7.97 8.76 17.09
CA LYS A 77 7.64 8.84 15.65
C LYS A 77 8.89 9.10 14.80
N GLU A 78 9.74 10.04 15.22
CA GLU A 78 10.99 10.36 14.54
C GLU A 78 11.97 9.17 14.55
N GLU A 79 12.11 8.48 15.69
CA GLU A 79 12.98 7.30 15.79
C GLU A 79 12.46 6.15 14.92
N ILE A 80 11.14 5.89 14.87
CA ILE A 80 10.55 4.89 13.97
C ILE A 80 10.79 5.25 12.50
N ASN A 81 10.53 6.51 12.13
CA ASN A 81 10.75 6.99 10.77
C ASN A 81 12.24 6.90 10.40
N LEU A 82 13.13 7.22 11.34
CA LEU A 82 14.58 7.11 11.17
C LEU A 82 15.00 5.65 10.99
N LEU A 83 14.52 4.72 11.80
CA LEU A 83 14.86 3.29 11.70
C LEU A 83 14.34 2.68 10.40
N MET A 84 13.12 3.04 9.98
CA MET A 84 12.58 2.64 8.68
C MET A 84 13.39 3.24 7.52
N ALA A 85 13.73 4.53 7.61
CA ALA A 85 14.56 5.21 6.62
C ALA A 85 15.99 4.64 6.60
N GLN A 86 16.54 4.23 7.74
CA GLN A 86 17.85 3.59 7.87
C GLN A 86 17.87 2.18 7.31
N GLN A 87 16.80 1.39 7.44
CA GLN A 87 16.71 0.06 6.84
C GLN A 87 16.67 0.13 5.30
N LEU A 88 15.95 1.13 4.76
CA LEU A 88 15.93 1.47 3.34
C LEU A 88 17.28 2.07 2.88
N GLN A 89 17.85 2.96 3.70
CA GLN A 89 19.17 3.51 3.45
C GLN A 89 20.24 2.45 3.58
N GLU A 90 20.14 1.40 4.40
CA GLU A 90 21.13 0.32 4.52
C GLU A 90 21.13 -0.57 3.29
N GLN A 91 19.98 -0.80 2.64
CA GLN A 91 19.96 -1.45 1.33
C GLN A 91 20.60 -0.54 0.26
N SER A 92 20.29 0.76 0.27
CA SER A 92 20.91 1.72 -0.65
C SER A 92 22.39 2.04 -0.31
N ARG A 93 22.78 1.94 0.96
CA ARG A 93 24.10 2.22 1.54
C ARG A 93 24.94 0.98 1.49
N ARG A 94 24.43 -0.25 1.48
CA ARG A 94 25.21 -1.42 1.08
C ARG A 94 25.68 -1.28 -0.36
N LEU A 95 24.82 -0.75 -1.25
CA LEU A 95 25.28 -0.29 -2.55
C LEU A 95 26.25 0.90 -2.41
N LYS A 96 25.87 2.03 -1.78
CA LYS A 96 26.71 3.24 -1.73
C LYS A 96 27.99 3.16 -0.86
N SER A 97 28.12 2.21 0.05
CA SER A 97 29.32 1.95 0.87
C SER A 97 30.32 1.09 0.10
N LEU A 98 29.85 0.27 -0.85
CA LEU A 98 30.72 -0.27 -1.91
C LEU A 98 31.25 0.87 -2.80
N TYR A 99 30.50 1.96 -3.00
CA TYR A 99 30.96 3.14 -3.77
C TYR A 99 31.94 4.05 -3.02
N LYS A 100 31.95 4.07 -1.68
CA LYS A 100 32.64 5.13 -0.90
C LYS A 100 33.99 4.73 -0.30
N TYR A 101 34.45 3.49 -0.48
CA TYR A 101 35.65 2.97 0.21
C TYR A 101 36.54 2.05 -0.67
N SER A 102 36.86 2.45 -1.90
CA SER A 102 37.68 1.58 -2.77
C SER A 102 38.78 2.35 -3.51
N GLU A 103 40.02 2.19 -3.05
CA GLU A 103 41.24 2.73 -3.66
C GLU A 103 41.85 1.82 -4.76
N SER A 104 41.28 0.63 -5.02
CA SER A 104 41.83 -0.33 -5.99
C SER A 104 41.07 -0.35 -7.31
N GLU A 105 41.79 -0.17 -8.43
CA GLU A 105 41.24 -0.20 -9.79
C GLU A 105 40.53 -1.52 -10.13
N SER A 106 41.00 -2.64 -9.57
CA SER A 106 40.38 -3.97 -9.73
C SER A 106 38.98 -4.04 -9.08
N HIS A 107 38.81 -3.45 -7.90
CA HIS A 107 37.52 -3.41 -7.22
C HIS A 107 36.52 -2.47 -7.92
N ARG A 108 37.00 -1.32 -8.43
CA ARG A 108 36.17 -0.42 -9.24
C ARG A 108 35.64 -1.11 -10.49
N LYS A 109 36.51 -1.82 -11.23
CA LYS A 109 36.12 -2.59 -12.42
C LYS A 109 35.10 -3.68 -12.11
N LYS A 110 35.27 -4.40 -11.00
CA LYS A 110 34.29 -5.40 -10.52
C LYS A 110 32.94 -4.77 -10.19
N LEU A 111 32.92 -3.59 -9.57
CA LEU A 111 31.68 -2.87 -9.24
C LEU A 111 30.97 -2.35 -10.50
N GLU A 112 31.71 -1.77 -11.44
CA GLU A 112 31.18 -1.32 -12.73
C GLU A 112 30.57 -2.48 -13.53
N ASN A 113 31.26 -3.62 -13.61
CA ASN A 113 30.71 -4.82 -14.25
C ASN A 113 29.44 -5.31 -13.56
N ARG A 114 29.43 -5.34 -12.21
CA ARG A 114 28.24 -5.71 -11.44
C ARG A 114 27.05 -4.81 -11.78
N LEU A 115 27.24 -3.50 -11.82
CA LEU A 115 26.17 -2.55 -12.14
C LEU A 115 25.68 -2.73 -13.57
N ARG A 116 26.59 -2.93 -14.52
CA ARG A 116 26.25 -3.19 -15.92
C ARG A 116 25.33 -4.39 -16.08
N ILE A 117 25.58 -5.47 -15.32
CA ILE A 117 24.72 -6.67 -15.33
C ILE A 117 23.36 -6.39 -14.70
N LEU A 118 23.33 -5.65 -13.58
CA LEU A 118 22.07 -5.29 -12.93
C LEU A 118 21.22 -4.37 -13.83
N ASP A 119 21.84 -3.42 -14.50
CA ASP A 119 21.18 -2.48 -15.40
C ASP A 119 20.77 -3.14 -16.71
N SER A 120 21.48 -4.19 -17.16
CA SER A 120 21.04 -4.98 -18.31
C SER A 120 19.78 -5.80 -18.00
N CYS A 121 19.55 -6.21 -16.74
CA CYS A 121 18.28 -6.77 -16.31
C CYS A 121 17.17 -5.72 -16.33
N SER A 122 17.36 -4.58 -15.65
CA SER A 122 16.40 -3.47 -15.64
C SER A 122 16.95 -2.18 -15.03
N THR A 123 16.45 -1.04 -15.53
CA THR A 123 16.59 0.29 -14.93
C THR A 123 15.26 0.87 -14.44
N TYR A 124 14.17 0.09 -14.51
CA TYR A 124 12.83 0.52 -14.14
C TYR A 124 12.70 0.79 -12.63
N ASP A 125 12.11 1.93 -12.25
CA ASP A 125 11.92 2.33 -10.84
C ASP A 125 10.69 1.66 -10.20
N TYR A 126 10.81 0.35 -9.96
CA TYR A 126 9.78 -0.45 -9.28
C TYR A 126 9.53 0.02 -7.83
N GLN A 127 10.49 0.71 -7.21
CA GLN A 127 10.38 1.15 -5.81
C GLN A 127 9.42 2.33 -5.64
N ARG A 128 9.33 3.20 -6.65
CA ARG A 128 8.40 4.33 -6.63
C ARG A 128 6.97 3.85 -6.43
N THR A 129 6.54 2.88 -7.22
CA THR A 129 5.18 2.32 -7.15
C THR A 129 4.88 1.73 -5.78
N TRP A 130 5.79 0.90 -5.26
CA TRP A 130 5.63 0.32 -3.92
C TRP A 130 5.53 1.39 -2.83
N LYS A 131 6.37 2.45 -2.87
CA LYS A 131 6.32 3.58 -1.92
C LYS A 131 4.99 4.33 -1.98
N GLU A 132 4.44 4.51 -3.18
CA GLU A 132 3.15 5.18 -3.37
C GLU A 132 2.01 4.35 -2.75
N ILE A 133 1.96 3.05 -3.03
CA ILE A 133 0.94 2.14 -2.48
C ILE A 133 1.03 2.08 -0.94
N ARG A 134 2.24 1.99 -0.40
CA ARG A 134 2.47 1.93 1.06
C ARG A 134 1.96 3.17 1.80
N ARG A 135 1.93 4.34 1.14
CA ARG A 135 1.40 5.58 1.74
C ARG A 135 -0.13 5.57 1.85
N CYS A 136 -0.81 4.68 1.13
CA CYS A 136 -2.27 4.62 1.12
C CYS A 136 -2.87 3.91 2.34
N GLY A 137 -2.09 3.12 3.09
CA GLY A 137 -2.58 2.50 4.31
C GLY A 137 -1.70 1.36 4.81
N ASN A 138 -2.10 0.80 5.95
CA ASN A 138 -1.50 -0.40 6.53
C ASN A 138 -2.57 -1.48 6.68
N THR A 139 -2.20 -2.74 6.49
CA THR A 139 -3.05 -3.92 6.63
C THR A 139 -2.20 -5.04 7.21
N SER A 140 -2.75 -5.81 8.14
CA SER A 140 -2.02 -6.90 8.80
C SER A 140 -2.81 -8.21 8.82
N TRP A 141 -4.07 -8.23 8.37
CA TRP A 141 -4.95 -9.39 8.47
C TRP A 141 -4.38 -10.65 7.78
N PHE A 142 -3.59 -10.48 6.70
CA PHE A 142 -2.95 -11.58 5.99
C PHE A 142 -1.99 -12.38 6.89
N THR A 143 -1.43 -11.75 7.93
CA THR A 143 -0.53 -12.40 8.88
C THR A 143 -1.24 -13.42 9.77
N LEU A 144 -2.57 -13.32 9.90
CA LEU A 144 -3.37 -14.26 10.69
C LEU A 144 -3.80 -15.49 9.87
N GLN A 145 -3.58 -15.49 8.56
CA GLN A 145 -4.01 -16.57 7.68
C GLN A 145 -3.03 -17.74 7.71
N ARG A 146 -3.56 -18.94 7.90
CA ARG A 146 -2.76 -20.17 7.99
C ARG A 146 -1.98 -20.42 6.70
N GLU A 147 -2.63 -20.23 5.57
CA GLU A 147 -2.06 -20.43 4.24
C GLU A 147 -0.88 -19.49 3.98
N TYR A 148 -0.92 -18.25 4.48
CA TYR A 148 0.22 -17.33 4.43
C TYR A 148 1.38 -17.82 5.29
N GLN A 149 1.11 -18.29 6.52
CA GLN A 149 2.14 -18.81 7.40
C GLN A 149 2.77 -20.09 6.85
N ASP A 150 1.94 -21.00 6.33
CA ASP A 150 2.35 -22.25 5.69
C ASP A 150 3.20 -21.96 4.44
N TRP A 151 2.74 -21.05 3.57
CA TRP A 151 3.51 -20.57 2.42
C TRP A 151 4.87 -20.02 2.86
N LYS A 152 4.88 -19.06 3.80
CA LYS A 152 6.11 -18.42 4.29
C LYS A 152 7.10 -19.42 4.91
N ALA A 153 6.63 -20.50 5.52
CA ALA A 153 7.46 -21.51 6.16
C ALA A 153 8.03 -22.56 5.19
N ARG A 154 7.50 -22.70 3.96
CA ARG A 154 7.93 -23.75 3.03
C ARG A 154 9.40 -23.60 2.59
N SER A 155 10.09 -24.73 2.50
CA SER A 155 11.45 -24.83 1.99
C SER A 155 11.54 -25.01 0.48
N GLU A 156 10.46 -25.49 -0.15
CA GLU A 156 10.35 -25.76 -1.59
C GLU A 156 9.57 -24.65 -2.31
N SER A 157 9.76 -24.57 -3.63
CA SER A 157 9.01 -23.65 -4.48
C SER A 157 7.51 -23.87 -4.32
N CYS A 158 6.79 -22.78 -4.06
CA CYS A 158 5.34 -22.77 -3.96
C CYS A 158 4.77 -21.42 -4.36
N THR A 159 3.51 -21.41 -4.77
CA THR A 159 2.84 -20.18 -5.22
C THR A 159 1.51 -20.01 -4.49
N LEU A 160 1.32 -18.84 -3.90
CA LEU A 160 0.10 -18.49 -3.18
C LEU A 160 -0.61 -17.35 -3.92
N LEU A 161 -1.82 -17.63 -4.41
CA LEU A 161 -2.68 -16.65 -5.07
C LEU A 161 -3.57 -15.98 -4.03
N TYR A 162 -3.65 -14.67 -4.13
CA TYR A 162 -4.41 -13.82 -3.24
C TYR A 162 -5.47 -13.08 -4.04
N SER A 163 -6.68 -13.63 -3.95
CA SER A 163 -7.83 -13.18 -4.73
C SER A 163 -8.68 -12.21 -3.91
N GLY A 164 -9.29 -11.24 -4.58
CA GLY A 164 -10.25 -10.35 -3.95
C GLY A 164 -10.89 -9.41 -4.95
N LYS A 165 -12.06 -8.89 -4.58
CA LYS A 165 -12.79 -7.93 -5.41
C LYS A 165 -12.06 -6.59 -5.56
N LEU A 166 -12.58 -5.73 -6.42
CA LEU A 166 -12.05 -4.39 -6.60
C LEU A 166 -12.09 -3.61 -5.27
N GLY A 167 -11.02 -2.88 -4.95
CA GLY A 167 -10.97 -2.05 -3.74
C GLY A 167 -10.90 -2.81 -2.42
N SER A 168 -10.64 -4.12 -2.42
CA SER A 168 -10.52 -4.94 -1.20
C SER A 168 -9.18 -4.83 -0.48
N GLY A 169 -8.25 -4.00 -0.97
CA GLY A 169 -6.96 -3.75 -0.32
C GLY A 169 -5.81 -4.67 -0.75
N LYS A 170 -5.94 -5.44 -1.83
CA LYS A 170 -4.91 -6.37 -2.35
C LYS A 170 -3.50 -5.75 -2.41
N SER A 171 -3.35 -4.66 -3.17
CA SER A 171 -2.07 -3.98 -3.36
C SER A 171 -1.45 -3.49 -2.06
N ILE A 172 -2.27 -2.95 -1.15
CA ILE A 172 -1.81 -2.51 0.18
C ILE A 172 -1.31 -3.70 1.00
N SER A 173 -2.04 -4.82 0.99
CA SER A 173 -1.63 -6.06 1.68
C SER A 173 -0.32 -6.62 1.14
N LEU A 174 -0.14 -6.69 -0.18
CA LEU A 174 1.13 -7.13 -0.77
C LEU A 174 2.27 -6.15 -0.46
N ALA A 175 2.04 -4.84 -0.49
CA ALA A 175 3.06 -3.84 -0.14
C ALA A 175 3.52 -3.97 1.33
N ASN A 176 2.59 -4.23 2.25
CA ASN A 176 2.90 -4.47 3.67
C ASN A 176 3.56 -5.84 3.91
N MET A 177 3.27 -6.83 3.06
CA MET A 177 3.92 -8.13 3.08
C MET A 177 5.42 -8.03 2.74
N VAL A 178 5.78 -7.19 1.76
CA VAL A 178 7.19 -6.92 1.43
C VAL A 178 7.95 -6.46 2.68
N ASP A 179 7.38 -5.55 3.47
CA ASP A 179 7.98 -5.16 4.76
C ASP A 179 8.02 -6.35 5.72
N ASN A 180 6.91 -7.07 5.91
CA ASN A 180 6.83 -8.20 6.83
C ASN A 180 7.94 -9.25 6.60
N LEU A 181 8.20 -9.57 5.34
CA LEU A 181 9.23 -10.54 4.95
C LEU A 181 10.64 -9.97 5.13
N ASN A 182 10.85 -8.68 4.83
CA ASN A 182 12.13 -7.99 5.01
C ASN A 182 12.50 -7.71 6.49
N LEU A 183 11.58 -7.89 7.44
CA LEU A 183 11.85 -7.68 8.87
C LEU A 183 12.79 -8.74 9.48
N HIS A 184 13.02 -9.88 8.82
CA HIS A 184 13.87 -10.95 9.35
C HIS A 184 15.32 -10.70 8.86
N ARG A 185 16.32 -10.71 9.76
CA ARG A 185 17.72 -10.33 9.47
C ARG A 185 18.72 -11.44 9.85
N GLU A 186 19.77 -11.49 9.02
CA GLU A 186 20.82 -12.51 8.83
C GLU A 186 20.30 -13.91 8.47
N GLY A 187 20.65 -14.38 7.26
CA GLY A 187 20.20 -15.67 6.71
C GLY A 187 18.75 -15.71 6.19
N SER A 188 18.02 -14.59 6.25
CA SER A 188 16.64 -14.54 5.74
C SER A 188 16.60 -14.58 4.20
N PRO A 189 15.61 -15.26 3.59
CA PRO A 189 15.50 -15.34 2.14
C PRO A 189 15.30 -13.96 1.51
N LEU A 190 15.72 -13.86 0.25
CA LEU A 190 15.65 -12.63 -0.53
C LEU A 190 14.19 -12.28 -0.82
N VAL A 191 13.83 -10.99 -0.81
CA VAL A 191 12.48 -10.52 -1.15
C VAL A 191 12.60 -9.60 -2.36
N ALA A 192 12.00 -10.01 -3.47
CA ALA A 192 11.83 -9.19 -4.66
C ALA A 192 10.34 -8.92 -4.89
N TYR A 193 10.02 -7.76 -5.45
CA TYR A 193 8.63 -7.38 -5.68
C TYR A 193 8.45 -6.54 -6.94
N PHE A 194 7.25 -6.59 -7.50
CA PHE A 194 6.83 -5.73 -8.60
C PHE A 194 5.33 -5.47 -8.52
N PHE A 195 4.92 -4.23 -8.78
CA PHE A 195 3.53 -3.80 -8.74
C PHE A 195 3.17 -3.28 -10.12
N CYS A 196 2.30 -4.02 -10.83
CA CYS A 196 1.82 -3.62 -12.14
C CYS A 196 0.97 -2.36 -12.02
N ARG A 197 1.07 -1.51 -13.05
CA ARG A 197 0.40 -0.22 -13.11
C ARG A 197 -0.33 -0.11 -14.43
N HIS A 198 -1.65 -0.13 -14.39
CA HIS A 198 -2.41 0.04 -15.63
C HIS A 198 -2.19 1.42 -16.29
N ASP A 199 -1.76 2.43 -15.51
CA ASP A 199 -1.40 3.77 -15.99
C ASP A 199 0.02 3.91 -16.53
N ALA A 200 0.75 2.80 -16.57
CA ALA A 200 2.08 2.73 -17.13
C ALA A 200 2.11 1.49 -18.03
N PRO A 201 1.75 1.61 -19.32
CA PRO A 201 1.68 0.47 -20.24
C PRO A 201 2.98 -0.33 -20.31
N GLU A 202 4.13 0.32 -20.10
CA GLU A 202 5.42 -0.35 -20.01
C GLU A 202 5.52 -1.31 -18.82
N SER A 203 4.81 -1.04 -17.71
CA SER A 203 4.80 -1.88 -16.51
C SER A 203 4.06 -3.19 -16.69
N LEU A 204 3.15 -3.26 -17.67
CA LEU A 204 2.35 -4.44 -18.00
C LEU A 204 3.07 -5.42 -18.94
N ARG A 205 4.30 -5.09 -19.36
CA ARG A 205 5.10 -5.97 -20.21
C ARG A 205 5.82 -7.00 -19.36
N ALA A 206 5.80 -8.25 -19.80
CA ALA A 206 6.43 -9.38 -19.11
C ALA A 206 7.91 -9.10 -18.82
N ARG A 207 8.61 -8.56 -19.81
CA ARG A 207 10.01 -8.15 -19.68
C ARG A 207 10.24 -7.10 -18.58
N THR A 208 9.34 -6.11 -18.46
CA THR A 208 9.42 -5.06 -17.44
C THR A 208 9.11 -5.60 -16.04
N ILE A 209 8.34 -6.68 -15.93
CA ILE A 209 8.06 -7.36 -14.66
C ILE A 209 9.27 -8.22 -14.26
N ILE A 210 9.75 -9.08 -15.15
CA ILE A 210 10.83 -10.04 -14.88
C ILE A 210 12.18 -9.35 -14.63
N GLY A 211 12.49 -8.27 -15.37
CA GLY A 211 13.76 -7.55 -15.24
C GLY A 211 14.07 -7.03 -13.82
N PRO A 212 13.20 -6.21 -13.21
CA PRO A 212 13.34 -5.75 -11.83
C PRO A 212 13.36 -6.86 -10.79
N LEU A 213 12.62 -7.96 -10.97
CA LEU A 213 12.65 -9.09 -10.06
C LEU A 213 14.02 -9.77 -10.08
N ALA A 214 14.53 -10.06 -11.27
CA ALA A 214 15.87 -10.60 -11.46
C ALA A 214 16.92 -9.66 -10.90
N ARG A 215 16.83 -8.36 -11.20
CA ARG A 215 17.74 -7.34 -10.67
C ARG A 215 17.78 -7.34 -9.15
N GLN A 216 16.62 -7.38 -8.48
CA GLN A 216 16.53 -7.44 -7.01
C GLN A 216 17.19 -8.69 -6.45
N LEU A 217 16.92 -9.84 -7.07
CA LEU A 217 17.50 -11.12 -6.67
C LEU A 217 19.02 -11.14 -6.83
N LEU A 218 19.53 -10.61 -7.94
CA LEU A 218 20.96 -10.49 -8.23
C LEU A 218 21.64 -9.47 -7.33
N CYS A 219 20.98 -8.34 -6.98
CA CYS A 219 21.57 -7.29 -6.13
C CYS A 219 22.13 -7.79 -4.79
N THR A 220 21.67 -8.93 -4.30
CA THR A 220 22.04 -9.53 -3.01
C THR A 220 23.08 -10.65 -3.11
N ILE A 221 23.41 -11.11 -4.32
CA ILE A 221 24.41 -12.17 -4.54
C ILE A 221 25.81 -11.55 -4.62
N GLY A 222 26.71 -11.94 -3.72
CA GLY A 222 28.08 -11.39 -3.66
C GLY A 222 28.99 -11.87 -4.81
N GLU A 223 28.76 -13.08 -5.31
CA GLU A 223 29.62 -13.77 -6.30
C GLU A 223 29.35 -13.40 -7.77
N LEU A 224 28.41 -12.50 -8.02
CA LEU A 224 28.12 -11.99 -9.37
C LEU A 224 29.33 -11.44 -10.14
N THR A 225 30.42 -11.11 -9.43
CA THR A 225 31.63 -10.52 -10.03
C THR A 225 32.60 -11.54 -10.60
N THR A 226 32.52 -12.82 -10.22
CA THR A 226 33.41 -13.89 -10.71
C THR A 226 32.81 -14.70 -11.86
N MET A 227 31.49 -14.69 -12.02
CA MET A 227 30.76 -15.54 -12.97
C MET A 227 30.29 -14.82 -14.25
N SER A 228 30.67 -13.55 -14.44
CA SER A 228 30.00 -12.65 -15.40
C SER A 228 30.89 -11.86 -16.34
N GLU A 229 32.18 -12.19 -16.43
CA GLU A 229 33.08 -11.50 -17.37
C GLU A 229 32.59 -11.63 -18.82
N ASP A 230 32.02 -12.79 -19.20
CA ASP A 230 31.45 -13.00 -20.54
C ASP A 230 30.20 -12.14 -20.80
N PHE A 231 29.27 -12.07 -19.84
CA PHE A 231 28.05 -11.26 -19.93
C PHE A 231 28.33 -9.76 -19.91
N ALA A 232 29.28 -9.30 -19.10
CA ALA A 232 29.59 -7.88 -18.93
C ALA A 232 30.42 -7.30 -20.08
N VAL A 233 31.22 -8.12 -20.78
CA VAL A 233 32.10 -7.67 -21.87
C VAL A 233 31.41 -7.76 -23.24
N THR A 234 30.56 -8.76 -23.47
CA THR A 234 29.98 -9.04 -24.81
C THR A 234 28.45 -9.01 -24.88
N GLY A 235 27.76 -8.90 -23.74
CA GLY A 235 26.30 -8.91 -23.69
C GLY A 235 25.64 -7.64 -24.25
N PRO A 236 24.37 -7.72 -24.68
CA PRO A 236 23.62 -6.55 -25.09
C PRO A 236 23.43 -5.58 -23.90
N PRO A 237 23.27 -4.26 -24.16
CA PRO A 237 23.06 -3.26 -23.11
C PRO A 237 21.81 -3.54 -22.27
N VAL A 238 20.84 -4.27 -22.82
CA VAL A 238 19.58 -4.65 -22.20
C VAL A 238 19.29 -6.10 -22.58
N LEU A 239 19.11 -6.99 -21.59
CA LEU A 239 18.77 -8.40 -21.80
C LEU A 239 17.27 -8.54 -22.07
N ASP A 240 16.87 -9.45 -22.95
CA ASP A 240 15.48 -9.89 -23.05
C ASP A 240 15.10 -10.86 -21.91
N SER A 241 13.84 -11.31 -21.87
CA SER A 241 13.35 -12.23 -20.83
C SER A 241 14.18 -13.54 -20.80
N ASP A 242 14.50 -14.10 -21.96
CA ASP A 242 15.32 -15.32 -22.06
C ASP A 242 16.77 -15.08 -21.60
N GLY A 243 17.35 -13.93 -21.93
CA GLY A 243 18.67 -13.52 -21.47
C GLY A 243 18.75 -13.36 -19.96
N ILE A 244 17.70 -12.81 -19.35
CA ILE A 244 17.56 -12.73 -17.89
C ILE A 244 17.52 -14.13 -17.28
N LEU A 245 16.74 -15.06 -17.84
CA LEU A 245 16.68 -16.43 -17.33
C LEU A 245 18.01 -17.17 -17.43
N ARG A 246 18.70 -17.06 -18.57
CA ARG A 246 20.05 -17.62 -18.72
C ARG A 246 20.99 -17.09 -17.64
N LEU A 247 20.96 -15.78 -17.38
CA LEU A 247 21.77 -15.17 -16.33
C LEU A 247 21.40 -15.71 -14.94
N LEU A 248 20.11 -15.83 -14.62
CA LEU A 248 19.64 -16.41 -13.35
C LEU A 248 20.08 -17.88 -13.20
N ASN A 249 19.96 -18.70 -14.25
CA ASN A 249 20.38 -20.10 -14.24
C ASN A 249 21.89 -20.26 -13.98
N HIS A 250 22.71 -19.36 -14.50
CA HIS A 250 24.15 -19.38 -14.26
C HIS A 250 24.54 -18.85 -12.88
N THR A 251 23.72 -17.99 -12.28
CA THR A 251 24.09 -17.26 -11.04
C THR A 251 23.47 -17.87 -9.78
N LEU A 252 22.27 -18.46 -9.89
CA LEU A 252 21.54 -18.98 -8.74
C LEU A 252 21.95 -20.42 -8.43
N SER A 253 22.22 -20.67 -7.15
CA SER A 253 22.35 -22.03 -6.62
C SER A 253 20.96 -22.66 -6.37
N PRO A 254 20.79 -23.98 -6.50
CA PRO A 254 19.58 -24.68 -6.07
C PRO A 254 19.23 -24.46 -4.58
N THR A 255 20.23 -24.13 -3.75
CA THR A 255 20.03 -23.78 -2.33
C THR A 255 19.57 -22.34 -2.10
N CYS A 256 19.54 -21.52 -3.15
CA CYS A 256 19.02 -20.16 -3.06
C CYS A 256 17.51 -20.22 -2.76
N ARG A 257 17.09 -19.42 -1.77
CA ARG A 257 15.68 -19.26 -1.42
C ARG A 257 15.28 -17.79 -1.54
N ALA A 258 14.16 -17.54 -2.20
CA ALA A 258 13.65 -16.19 -2.42
C ALA A 258 12.11 -16.13 -2.38
N TYR A 259 11.60 -14.94 -2.09
CA TYR A 259 10.20 -14.56 -2.16
C TYR A 259 9.98 -13.56 -3.29
N PHE A 260 9.03 -13.83 -4.18
CA PHE A 260 8.56 -12.88 -5.18
C PHE A 260 7.14 -12.43 -4.83
N ILE A 261 6.93 -11.13 -4.71
CA ILE A 261 5.62 -10.52 -4.42
C ILE A 261 5.15 -9.71 -5.63
N LEU A 262 4.07 -10.13 -6.29
CA LEU A 262 3.59 -9.51 -7.51
C LEU A 262 2.13 -9.09 -7.40
N ASP A 263 1.88 -7.82 -7.72
CA ASP A 263 0.54 -7.22 -7.69
C ASP A 263 0.09 -6.84 -9.11
N GLY A 264 -1.20 -7.04 -9.39
CA GLY A 264 -1.86 -6.60 -10.63
C GLY A 264 -1.49 -7.36 -11.90
N LEU A 265 -1.12 -8.65 -11.81
CA LEU A 265 -0.81 -9.45 -13.00
C LEU A 265 -2.03 -9.65 -13.91
N ASP A 266 -3.24 -9.55 -13.35
CA ASP A 266 -4.51 -9.54 -14.08
C ASP A 266 -4.72 -8.33 -14.99
N GLU A 267 -3.99 -7.22 -14.76
CA GLU A 267 -4.01 -6.02 -15.61
C GLU A 267 -3.21 -6.21 -16.90
N CYS A 268 -2.38 -7.25 -16.98
CA CYS A 268 -1.65 -7.59 -18.20
C CYS A 268 -2.58 -8.25 -19.22
N ASP A 269 -2.33 -8.00 -20.50
CA ASP A 269 -2.95 -8.81 -21.55
C ASP A 269 -2.54 -10.29 -21.42
N GLU A 270 -3.34 -11.19 -22.01
CA GLU A 270 -3.14 -12.63 -21.87
C GLU A 270 -1.76 -13.10 -22.34
N SER A 271 -1.22 -12.49 -23.41
CA SER A 271 0.09 -12.87 -23.93
C SER A 271 1.24 -12.50 -22.97
N GLN A 272 1.18 -11.30 -22.37
CA GLN A 272 2.17 -10.85 -21.41
C GLN A 272 2.04 -11.64 -20.10
N LYS A 273 0.81 -11.90 -19.66
CA LYS A 273 0.50 -12.69 -18.47
C LYS A 273 1.05 -14.12 -18.58
N ASP A 274 0.80 -14.78 -19.71
CA ASP A 274 1.30 -16.14 -19.97
C ASP A 274 2.83 -16.17 -20.00
N ASP A 275 3.48 -15.19 -20.63
CA ASP A 275 4.94 -15.08 -20.62
C ASP A 275 5.46 -14.91 -19.19
N VAL A 276 4.91 -14.00 -18.37
CA VAL A 276 5.32 -13.85 -16.96
C VAL A 276 5.19 -15.16 -16.18
N ILE A 277 4.05 -15.86 -16.31
CA ILE A 277 3.81 -17.12 -15.62
C ILE A 277 4.83 -18.17 -16.05
N LEU A 278 5.10 -18.29 -17.34
CA LEU A 278 6.11 -19.20 -17.89
C LEU A 278 7.50 -18.90 -17.29
N ARG A 279 7.94 -17.64 -17.33
CA ARG A 279 9.26 -17.25 -16.79
C ARG A 279 9.37 -17.50 -15.29
N LEU A 280 8.32 -17.21 -14.52
CA LEU A 280 8.29 -17.48 -13.09
C LEU A 280 8.39 -18.98 -12.80
N ARG A 281 7.68 -19.81 -13.56
CA ARG A 281 7.77 -21.27 -13.48
C ARG A 281 9.19 -21.75 -13.76
N GLU A 282 9.82 -21.24 -14.81
CA GLU A 282 11.21 -21.57 -15.14
C GLU A 282 12.15 -21.22 -13.97
N ILE A 283 11.99 -20.05 -13.35
CA ILE A 283 12.79 -19.67 -12.16
C ILE A 283 12.52 -20.61 -10.97
N GLN A 284 11.28 -21.06 -10.76
CA GLN A 284 10.95 -22.04 -9.69
C GLN A 284 11.66 -23.39 -9.85
N THR A 285 12.17 -23.72 -11.05
CA THR A 285 12.97 -24.94 -11.28
C THR A 285 14.45 -24.77 -10.94
N VAL A 286 14.92 -23.52 -10.79
CA VAL A 286 16.34 -23.16 -10.63
C VAL A 286 16.68 -22.96 -9.17
N CYS A 287 15.77 -22.39 -8.39
CA CYS A 287 15.93 -22.14 -6.97
C CYS A 287 14.61 -22.33 -6.20
N SER A 288 14.68 -22.34 -4.88
CA SER A 288 13.49 -22.37 -4.02
C SER A 288 12.79 -21.00 -4.05
N LEU A 289 11.81 -20.87 -4.94
CA LEU A 289 11.10 -19.62 -5.17
C LEU A 289 9.65 -19.71 -4.66
N LEU A 290 9.37 -18.89 -3.66
CA LEU A 290 8.06 -18.71 -3.05
C LEU A 290 7.39 -17.48 -3.65
N ILE A 291 6.31 -17.68 -4.39
CA ILE A 291 5.64 -16.60 -5.11
C ILE A 291 4.32 -16.25 -4.41
N TYR A 292 4.06 -14.96 -4.20
CA TYR A 292 2.78 -14.44 -3.75
C TYR A 292 2.22 -13.51 -4.82
N LEU A 293 1.07 -13.87 -5.38
CA LEU A 293 0.45 -13.17 -6.52
C LEU A 293 -0.91 -12.61 -6.12
N SER A 294 -1.18 -11.33 -6.38
CA SER A 294 -2.55 -10.84 -6.32
C SER A 294 -3.29 -11.13 -7.62
N PHE A 295 -4.58 -11.46 -7.53
CA PHE A 295 -5.47 -11.49 -8.69
C PHE A 295 -6.81 -10.84 -8.34
N ARG A 296 -7.44 -10.17 -9.31
CA ARG A 296 -8.84 -9.76 -9.17
C ARG A 296 -9.76 -10.96 -9.36
N GLN A 297 -10.72 -11.07 -8.45
CA GLN A 297 -11.82 -12.01 -8.59
C GLN A 297 -12.83 -11.42 -9.60
N GLU A 298 -12.92 -12.03 -10.79
CA GLU A 298 -13.93 -11.70 -11.80
C GLU A 298 -14.91 -12.87 -11.97
N ALA A 299 -16.20 -12.56 -12.11
CA ALA A 299 -17.22 -13.58 -12.35
C ALA A 299 -16.98 -14.26 -13.71
N GLY A 300 -16.84 -15.59 -13.71
CA GLY A 300 -16.69 -16.40 -14.92
C GLY A 300 -15.26 -16.58 -15.45
N LYS A 301 -14.26 -15.87 -14.90
CA LYS A 301 -12.84 -16.15 -15.19
C LYS A 301 -12.25 -16.91 -14.01
N ALA A 302 -12.11 -18.22 -14.15
CA ALA A 302 -11.50 -19.04 -13.10
C ALA A 302 -9.99 -18.77 -13.07
N PRO A 303 -9.42 -18.28 -11.94
CA PRO A 303 -7.97 -18.20 -11.79
C PRO A 303 -7.30 -19.59 -11.83
N ALA A 304 -8.12 -20.65 -11.77
CA ALA A 304 -7.71 -22.05 -11.78
C ALA A 304 -6.86 -22.46 -12.99
N LEU A 305 -7.11 -21.88 -14.17
CA LEU A 305 -6.32 -22.20 -15.37
C LEU A 305 -4.84 -21.82 -15.23
N TYR A 306 -4.53 -20.78 -14.45
CA TYR A 306 -3.15 -20.34 -14.22
C TYR A 306 -2.49 -21.08 -13.04
N LEU A 307 -3.28 -21.64 -12.11
CA LEU A 307 -2.75 -22.38 -10.94
C LEU A 307 -1.90 -23.57 -11.37
N GLU A 308 -2.34 -24.31 -12.41
CA GLU A 308 -1.66 -25.52 -12.88
C GLU A 308 -0.24 -25.26 -13.42
N ASN A 309 0.08 -24.01 -13.74
CA ASN A 309 1.39 -23.61 -14.25
C ASN A 309 2.41 -23.30 -13.15
N PHE A 310 1.99 -23.20 -11.89
CA PHE A 310 2.89 -22.87 -10.79
C PHE A 310 3.24 -24.08 -9.94
N ALA A 311 4.39 -24.02 -9.25
CA ALA A 311 4.74 -25.04 -8.26
C ALA A 311 3.83 -24.94 -7.03
N ASN A 312 3.30 -26.08 -6.56
CA ASN A 312 2.52 -26.23 -5.33
C ASN A 312 1.51 -25.07 -5.09
N PRO A 313 0.58 -24.83 -6.02
CA PRO A 313 -0.27 -23.66 -6.00
C PRO A 313 -1.34 -23.77 -4.90
N SER A 314 -1.58 -22.66 -4.19
CA SER A 314 -2.69 -22.51 -3.25
C SER A 314 -3.36 -21.15 -3.43
N MET A 315 -4.58 -20.99 -2.92
CA MET A 315 -5.35 -19.75 -3.07
C MET A 315 -5.98 -19.33 -1.74
N ILE A 316 -5.93 -18.04 -1.47
CA ILE A 316 -6.68 -17.37 -0.41
C ILE A 316 -7.55 -16.30 -1.05
N SER A 317 -8.79 -16.16 -0.58
CA SER A 317 -9.64 -15.02 -0.92
C SER A 317 -9.68 -14.03 0.25
N ILE A 318 -9.64 -12.73 -0.05
CA ILE A 318 -9.94 -11.69 0.95
C ILE A 318 -11.39 -11.89 1.42
N PRO A 319 -11.63 -12.09 2.72
CA PRO A 319 -12.98 -12.26 3.22
C PRO A 319 -13.70 -10.91 3.29
N GLU A 320 -15.03 -10.91 3.19
CA GLU A 320 -15.82 -9.67 3.27
C GLU A 320 -15.77 -9.03 4.66
N ASN A 321 -15.65 -9.84 5.72
CA ASN A 321 -15.49 -9.40 7.10
C ASN A 321 -14.01 -9.16 7.47
N ASN A 322 -13.26 -8.51 6.58
CA ASN A 322 -11.86 -8.18 6.84
C ASN A 322 -11.72 -7.26 8.06
N PRO A 323 -11.04 -7.69 9.15
CA PRO A 323 -10.94 -6.92 10.39
C PRO A 323 -10.20 -5.58 10.20
N ASP A 324 -9.32 -5.47 9.21
CA ASP A 324 -8.57 -4.25 8.93
C ASP A 324 -9.49 -3.10 8.46
N ILE A 325 -10.70 -3.39 7.96
CA ILE A 325 -11.67 -2.35 7.53
C ILE A 325 -12.17 -1.55 8.73
N ALA A 326 -12.43 -2.19 9.86
CA ALA A 326 -12.93 -1.50 11.06
C ALA A 326 -11.90 -0.51 11.59
N GLU A 327 -10.63 -0.93 11.68
CA GLU A 327 -9.52 -0.06 12.08
C GLU A 327 -9.30 1.07 11.06
N PHE A 328 -9.43 0.77 9.77
CA PHE A 328 -9.35 1.77 8.71
C PHE A 328 -10.45 2.83 8.80
N ILE A 329 -11.71 2.43 8.95
CA ILE A 329 -12.85 3.35 9.12
C ILE A 329 -12.60 4.27 10.31
N GLN A 330 -12.25 3.69 11.46
CA GLN A 330 -11.99 4.45 12.68
C GLN A 330 -10.90 5.49 12.47
N THR A 331 -9.75 5.07 11.94
CA THR A 331 -8.59 5.94 11.71
C THR A 331 -8.90 7.07 10.72
N GLU A 332 -9.61 6.76 9.63
CA GLU A 332 -9.96 7.74 8.61
C GLU A 332 -11.02 8.73 9.11
N LEU A 333 -12.01 8.30 9.89
CA LEU A 333 -12.99 9.19 10.51
C LEU A 333 -12.32 10.15 11.51
N GLU A 334 -11.48 9.62 12.41
CA GLU A 334 -10.70 10.44 13.37
C GLU A 334 -9.91 11.53 12.63
N ARG A 335 -9.17 11.14 11.58
CA ARG A 335 -8.38 12.06 10.77
C ARG A 335 -9.22 13.13 10.08
N ARG A 336 -10.42 12.80 9.58
CA ARG A 336 -11.30 13.75 8.88
C ARG A 336 -11.94 14.75 9.82
N VAL A 337 -12.29 14.32 11.03
CA VAL A 337 -12.79 15.20 12.10
C VAL A 337 -11.68 16.14 12.56
N GLU A 338 -10.47 15.63 12.80
CA GLU A 338 -9.32 16.44 13.22
C GLU A 338 -8.94 17.52 12.19
N LEU A 339 -9.06 17.20 10.90
CA LEU A 339 -8.85 18.16 9.81
C LEU A 339 -10.03 19.11 9.57
N GLY A 340 -11.11 18.99 10.33
CA GLY A 340 -12.33 19.80 10.15
C GLY A 340 -13.07 19.56 8.83
N ARG A 341 -12.75 18.44 8.13
CA ARG A 341 -13.40 18.05 6.86
C ARG A 341 -14.72 17.36 7.09
N LEU A 342 -14.79 16.51 8.11
CA LEU A 342 -16.05 15.93 8.58
C LEU A 342 -16.54 16.76 9.77
N ARG A 343 -17.60 17.52 9.57
CA ARG A 343 -18.18 18.41 10.58
C ARG A 343 -19.31 17.70 11.30
N VAL A 344 -19.03 17.29 12.53
CA VAL A 344 -19.98 16.57 13.37
C VAL A 344 -20.22 17.39 14.62
N GLY A 345 -21.47 17.74 14.90
CA GLY A 345 -21.88 18.43 16.13
C GLY A 345 -22.01 17.45 17.31
N GLU A 346 -22.67 16.33 17.08
CA GLU A 346 -22.90 15.28 18.08
C GLU A 346 -21.82 14.18 18.02
N PRO A 347 -21.00 13.98 19.08
CA PRO A 347 -19.92 13.00 19.06
C PRO A 347 -20.37 11.55 18.80
N THR A 348 -21.61 11.20 19.16
CA THR A 348 -22.20 9.87 18.93
C THR A 348 -22.41 9.58 17.44
N LEU A 349 -22.59 10.61 16.61
CA LEU A 349 -22.77 10.45 15.18
C LEU A 349 -21.53 9.87 14.48
N VAL A 350 -20.33 10.06 15.04
CA VAL A 350 -19.11 9.39 14.52
C VAL A 350 -19.21 7.86 14.67
N LEU A 351 -19.81 7.38 15.76
CA LEU A 351 -20.06 5.95 15.98
C LEU A 351 -21.15 5.44 15.04
N GLU A 352 -22.23 6.20 14.85
CA GLU A 352 -23.29 5.88 13.87
C GLU A 352 -22.71 5.73 12.45
N ILE A 353 -21.84 6.66 12.04
CA ILE A 353 -21.15 6.60 10.74
C ILE A 353 -20.30 5.33 10.67
N ARG A 354 -19.48 5.07 11.68
CA ARG A 354 -18.59 3.90 11.71
C ARG A 354 -19.37 2.61 11.53
N ASP A 355 -20.44 2.44 12.30
CA ASP A 355 -21.21 1.20 12.32
C ASP A 355 -21.95 1.00 10.98
N ALA A 356 -22.55 2.06 10.43
CA ALA A 356 -23.21 2.01 9.12
C ALA A 356 -22.25 1.71 7.97
N LEU A 357 -21.03 2.26 8.00
CA LEU A 357 -20.00 1.98 7.00
C LEU A 357 -19.47 0.56 7.13
N LEU A 358 -19.24 0.08 8.35
CA LEU A 358 -18.73 -1.27 8.58
C LEU A 358 -19.74 -2.34 8.12
N GLU A 359 -21.03 -2.14 8.41
CA GLU A 359 -22.11 -3.04 8.00
C GLU A 359 -22.19 -3.19 6.47
N ARG A 360 -21.96 -2.10 5.73
CA ARG A 360 -22.14 -2.05 4.27
C ARG A 360 -20.85 -2.12 3.45
N ALA A 361 -19.68 -2.10 4.09
CA ALA A 361 -18.39 -2.13 3.40
C ALA A 361 -18.21 -3.40 2.57
N GLN A 362 -18.78 -4.53 3.02
CA GLN A 362 -18.68 -5.84 2.36
C GLN A 362 -17.24 -6.19 1.96
N GLY A 363 -16.20 -5.79 2.71
CA GLY A 363 -14.82 -6.09 2.31
C GLY A 363 -14.18 -5.07 1.36
N MET A 364 -14.79 -3.91 1.10
CA MET A 364 -14.30 -2.91 0.14
C MET A 364 -13.87 -1.60 0.81
N PHE A 365 -12.56 -1.39 0.96
CA PHE A 365 -11.98 -0.14 1.44
C PHE A 365 -12.29 1.04 0.52
N LEU A 366 -12.28 0.82 -0.80
CA LEU A 366 -12.58 1.88 -1.77
C LEU A 366 -13.98 2.48 -1.55
N TRP A 367 -14.99 1.62 -1.40
CA TRP A 367 -16.35 2.06 -1.14
C TRP A 367 -16.43 2.89 0.15
N VAL A 368 -15.78 2.42 1.23
CA VAL A 368 -15.73 3.14 2.51
C VAL A 368 -15.22 4.56 2.32
N VAL A 369 -14.11 4.75 1.61
CA VAL A 369 -13.57 6.10 1.43
C VAL A 369 -14.47 6.98 0.59
N LEU A 370 -15.08 6.44 -0.47
CA LEU A 370 -16.03 7.20 -1.28
C LEU A 370 -17.21 7.68 -0.41
N GLN A 371 -17.71 6.83 0.50
CA GLN A 371 -18.76 7.24 1.42
C GLN A 371 -18.25 8.29 2.42
N ILE A 372 -17.07 8.13 3.01
CA ILE A 372 -16.50 9.13 3.92
C ILE A 372 -16.32 10.48 3.21
N ASN A 373 -15.83 10.49 1.97
CA ASN A 373 -15.73 11.71 1.17
C ASN A 373 -17.11 12.33 0.93
N SER A 374 -18.12 11.53 0.57
CA SER A 374 -19.50 12.02 0.42
C SER A 374 -20.06 12.59 1.72
N LEU A 375 -19.76 11.99 2.88
CA LEU A 375 -20.21 12.48 4.19
C LEU A 375 -19.50 13.78 4.58
N CYS A 376 -18.25 13.98 4.15
CA CYS A 376 -17.54 15.25 4.35
C CYS A 376 -18.19 16.44 3.59
N LEU A 377 -19.10 16.18 2.63
CA LEU A 377 -19.85 17.22 1.95
C LEU A 377 -21.10 17.66 2.69
N ALA A 378 -21.54 16.91 3.69
CA ALA A 378 -22.69 17.27 4.50
C ALA A 378 -22.33 18.43 5.44
N ASN A 379 -23.21 19.43 5.51
CA ASN A 379 -23.02 20.64 6.30
C ASN A 379 -23.73 20.60 7.67
N SER A 380 -24.43 19.51 7.99
CA SER A 380 -25.13 19.32 9.27
C SER A 380 -25.25 17.85 9.63
N ASP A 381 -25.42 17.57 10.91
CA ASP A 381 -25.64 16.23 11.45
C ASP A 381 -26.87 15.56 10.83
N GLU A 382 -27.95 16.33 10.58
CA GLU A 382 -29.15 15.84 9.89
C GLU A 382 -28.84 15.41 8.45
N ALA A 383 -28.03 16.19 7.72
CA ALA A 383 -27.63 15.84 6.36
C ALA A 383 -26.74 14.58 6.34
N ILE A 384 -25.89 14.39 7.35
CA ILE A 384 -25.10 13.17 7.53
C ILE A 384 -26.03 11.97 7.77
N ARG A 385 -26.99 12.06 8.70
CA ARG A 385 -27.94 10.97 8.98
C ARG A 385 -28.78 10.61 7.77
N HIS A 386 -29.26 11.62 7.04
CA HIS A 386 -29.94 11.40 5.76
C HIS A 386 -29.04 10.68 4.74
N ALA A 387 -27.75 11.07 4.65
CA ALA A 387 -26.79 10.42 3.76
C ALA A 387 -26.50 8.96 4.16
N LEU A 388 -26.45 8.65 5.47
CA LEU A 388 -26.29 7.30 6.02
C LEU A 388 -27.48 6.39 5.71
N ALA A 389 -28.71 6.91 5.81
CA ALA A 389 -29.92 6.17 5.47
C ALA A 389 -29.92 5.71 4.00
N HIS A 390 -29.35 6.52 3.11
CA HIS A 390 -29.33 6.30 1.66
C HIS A 390 -27.95 5.90 1.12
N LEU A 391 -27.13 5.20 1.92
CA LEU A 391 -25.84 4.71 1.43
C LEU A 391 -26.04 3.72 0.26
N PRO A 392 -25.30 3.90 -0.85
CA PRO A 392 -25.32 2.98 -1.98
C PRO A 392 -24.80 1.60 -1.56
N ARG A 393 -25.29 0.54 -2.21
CA ARG A 393 -24.90 -0.85 -1.86
C ARG A 393 -23.56 -1.28 -2.47
N ASP A 394 -23.15 -0.64 -3.56
CA ASP A 394 -22.01 -1.05 -4.38
C ASP A 394 -21.34 0.16 -5.07
N LEU A 395 -20.29 -0.12 -5.86
CA LEU A 395 -19.61 0.91 -6.65
C LEU A 395 -20.52 1.55 -7.70
N PRO A 396 -21.28 0.81 -8.54
CA PRO A 396 -22.22 1.42 -9.48
C PRO A 396 -23.22 2.38 -8.82
N GLY A 397 -23.80 1.99 -7.68
CA GLY A 397 -24.67 2.87 -6.89
C GLY A 397 -23.94 4.10 -6.36
N THR A 398 -22.68 3.94 -5.95
CA THR A 398 -21.84 5.06 -5.49
C THR A 398 -21.57 6.04 -6.61
N PHE A 399 -21.22 5.55 -7.80
CA PHE A 399 -21.03 6.37 -8.99
C PHE A 399 -22.32 7.06 -9.43
N SER A 400 -23.44 6.34 -9.44
CA SER A 400 -24.75 6.90 -9.74
C SER A 400 -25.08 8.08 -8.82
N ARG A 401 -24.79 7.95 -7.52
CA ARG A 401 -24.98 9.02 -6.53
C ARG A 401 -24.04 10.21 -6.75
N ILE A 402 -22.77 9.98 -7.07
CA ILE A 402 -21.81 11.05 -7.41
C ILE A 402 -22.31 11.82 -8.66
N LEU A 403 -22.79 11.09 -9.67
CA LEU A 403 -23.34 11.67 -10.89
C LEU A 403 -24.62 12.48 -10.63
N GLU A 404 -25.50 12.04 -9.72
CA GLU A 404 -26.68 12.82 -9.31
C GLU A 404 -26.33 14.16 -8.64
N GLN A 405 -25.28 14.16 -7.83
CA GLN A 405 -24.83 15.36 -7.11
C GLN A 405 -24.13 16.37 -8.05
N SER A 406 -23.63 15.93 -9.21
CA SER A 406 -22.90 16.76 -10.18
C SER A 406 -23.76 17.74 -11.02
N ALA A 407 -25.06 17.89 -10.75
CA ALA A 407 -26.02 18.72 -11.49
C ALA A 407 -26.22 18.38 -13.00
N ALA A 408 -25.42 17.47 -13.56
CA ALA A 408 -25.40 17.17 -15.00
C ALA A 408 -26.43 16.12 -15.45
N LEU A 409 -26.96 15.30 -14.54
CA LEU A 409 -27.92 14.22 -14.84
C LEU A 409 -29.12 14.27 -13.86
N GLY A 410 -30.34 14.28 -14.40
CA GLY A 410 -31.57 14.25 -13.60
C GLY A 410 -31.80 12.89 -12.91
N LYS A 411 -32.74 12.83 -11.96
CA LYS A 411 -33.00 11.67 -11.08
C LYS A 411 -33.35 10.34 -11.80
N GLU A 412 -33.79 10.37 -13.07
CA GLU A 412 -34.29 9.21 -13.83
C GLU A 412 -33.59 8.99 -15.19
N ASP A 413 -32.32 9.37 -15.34
CA ASP A 413 -31.62 9.15 -16.61
C ASP A 413 -31.17 7.68 -16.76
N GLN A 414 -31.75 6.92 -17.71
CA GLN A 414 -31.34 5.53 -18.02
C GLN A 414 -29.83 5.43 -18.33
N ARG A 415 -29.24 6.50 -18.87
CA ARG A 415 -27.79 6.57 -19.16
C ARG A 415 -26.92 6.64 -17.92
N ARG A 416 -27.48 6.98 -16.75
CA ARG A 416 -26.75 7.01 -15.47
C ARG A 416 -26.29 5.61 -15.06
N SER A 417 -27.15 4.60 -15.21
CA SER A 417 -26.76 3.20 -14.90
C SER A 417 -25.57 2.79 -15.77
N THR A 418 -25.70 2.97 -17.07
CA THR A 418 -24.64 2.65 -18.05
C THR A 418 -23.35 3.42 -17.76
N LEU A 419 -23.45 4.71 -17.43
CA LEU A 419 -22.28 5.54 -17.13
C LEU A 419 -21.64 5.12 -15.80
N SER A 420 -22.43 4.77 -14.79
CA SER A 420 -21.92 4.29 -13.50
C SER A 420 -21.24 2.93 -13.60
N GLU A 421 -21.76 2.04 -14.45
CA GLU A 421 -21.13 0.77 -14.82
C GLU A 421 -19.83 1.04 -15.58
N THR A 422 -19.85 1.95 -16.56
CA THR A 422 -18.66 2.37 -17.31
C THR A 422 -17.59 2.96 -16.40
N MET A 423 -17.95 3.78 -15.41
CA MET A 423 -17.02 4.33 -14.42
C MET A 423 -16.47 3.24 -13.50
N THR A 424 -17.27 2.23 -13.15
CA THR A 424 -16.82 1.07 -12.37
C THR A 424 -15.79 0.24 -13.15
N ASP A 425 -16.04 0.05 -14.44
CA ASP A 425 -15.13 -0.68 -15.33
C ASP A 425 -13.86 0.13 -15.60
N ARG A 426 -13.98 1.42 -15.93
CA ARG A 426 -12.84 2.31 -16.22
C ARG A 426 -12.00 2.65 -15.00
N CYS A 427 -12.58 2.64 -13.80
CA CYS A 427 -11.82 2.92 -12.59
C CYS A 427 -10.69 1.89 -12.40
N GLN A 428 -10.80 0.66 -12.93
CA GLN A 428 -9.73 -0.37 -12.95
C GLN A 428 -8.88 -0.42 -11.67
N GLY A 429 -9.51 -0.21 -10.50
CA GLY A 429 -8.85 -0.27 -9.19
C GLY A 429 -8.09 0.99 -8.76
N GLN A 430 -8.07 2.06 -9.56
CA GLN A 430 -7.44 3.33 -9.20
C GLN A 430 -8.35 4.22 -8.33
N PHE A 431 -8.07 4.18 -7.05
CA PHE A 431 -8.59 5.10 -6.04
C PHE A 431 -8.31 6.59 -6.36
N LEU A 432 -7.17 6.89 -6.99
CA LEU A 432 -6.76 8.26 -7.29
C LEU A 432 -7.43 8.82 -8.57
N TRP A 433 -7.78 7.96 -9.52
CA TRP A 433 -8.64 8.30 -10.66
C TRP A 433 -9.95 8.92 -10.17
N LEU A 434 -10.56 8.29 -9.15
CA LEU A 434 -11.81 8.75 -8.52
C LEU A 434 -11.65 10.08 -7.81
N LYS A 435 -10.57 10.25 -7.06
CA LYS A 435 -10.30 11.46 -6.30
C LYS A 435 -10.01 12.67 -7.20
N ILE A 436 -9.41 12.46 -8.38
CA ILE A 436 -9.13 13.54 -9.34
C ILE A 436 -10.39 13.86 -10.18
N GLN A 437 -11.19 12.85 -10.50
CA GLN A 437 -12.47 13.07 -11.19
C GLN A 437 -13.53 13.69 -10.28
N GLU A 438 -13.48 13.46 -8.97
CA GLU A 438 -14.42 14.07 -8.01
C GLU A 438 -14.42 15.60 -8.13
N ASP A 439 -13.26 16.25 -8.31
CA ASP A 439 -13.16 17.70 -8.49
C ASP A 439 -13.61 18.16 -9.91
N SER A 440 -13.37 17.35 -10.94
CA SER A 440 -13.77 17.64 -12.33
C SER A 440 -15.27 17.46 -12.57
N LEU A 441 -15.86 16.42 -11.98
CA LEU A 441 -17.30 16.12 -12.03
C LEU A 441 -18.12 17.12 -11.21
N ARG A 442 -17.50 17.83 -10.24
CA ARG A 442 -18.15 18.91 -9.47
C ARG A 442 -18.25 20.23 -10.23
N ALA A 443 -17.46 20.42 -11.29
CA ALA A 443 -17.63 21.58 -12.17
C ALA A 443 -18.94 21.40 -12.94
N GLY A 444 -19.76 22.45 -13.06
CA GLY A 444 -21.09 22.43 -13.69
C GLY A 444 -21.07 22.07 -15.19
N MET A 445 -20.70 20.84 -15.51
CA MET A 445 -20.62 20.27 -16.84
C MET A 445 -22.03 19.97 -17.33
N ASN A 446 -22.30 20.26 -18.60
CA ASN A 446 -23.53 19.79 -19.22
C ASN A 446 -23.43 18.29 -19.58
N LYS A 447 -24.57 17.67 -19.86
CA LYS A 447 -24.70 16.23 -20.11
C LYS A 447 -23.72 15.65 -21.16
N LYS A 448 -23.43 16.38 -22.24
CA LYS A 448 -22.48 15.92 -23.28
C LYS A 448 -21.03 16.03 -22.80
N GLN A 449 -20.70 17.09 -22.07
CA GLN A 449 -19.36 17.28 -21.51
C GLN A 449 -19.03 16.22 -20.46
N LEU A 450 -20.01 15.81 -19.64
CA LEU A 450 -19.84 14.76 -18.65
C LEU A 450 -19.52 13.40 -19.29
N GLN A 451 -20.27 13.06 -20.34
CA GLN A 451 -20.09 11.81 -21.07
C GLN A 451 -18.73 11.77 -21.77
N HIS A 452 -18.39 12.84 -22.49
CA HIS A 452 -17.09 12.97 -23.16
C HIS A 452 -15.93 12.98 -22.14
N ALA A 453 -16.11 13.62 -20.98
CA ALA A 453 -15.10 13.58 -19.93
C ALA A 453 -14.87 12.15 -19.44
N ILE A 454 -15.92 11.37 -19.17
CA ILE A 454 -15.76 9.99 -18.68
C ILE A 454 -15.21 9.06 -19.78
N GLU A 455 -15.61 9.27 -21.04
CA GLU A 455 -15.16 8.50 -22.20
C GLU A 455 -13.71 8.81 -22.63
N ASP A 456 -13.25 10.05 -22.43
CA ASP A 456 -11.88 10.47 -22.76
C ASP A 456 -10.94 10.46 -21.56
N THR A 457 -11.46 10.28 -20.35
CA THR A 457 -10.61 10.21 -19.16
C THR A 457 -9.69 9.00 -19.32
N PRO A 458 -8.36 9.22 -19.33
CA PRO A 458 -7.40 8.14 -19.36
C PRO A 458 -7.68 7.19 -18.21
N THR A 459 -7.57 5.88 -18.42
CA THR A 459 -7.68 4.94 -17.30
C THR A 459 -6.57 5.21 -16.28
N GLY A 460 -5.43 5.74 -16.73
CA GLY A 460 -4.24 5.92 -15.92
C GLY A 460 -4.01 7.25 -15.20
N LEU A 461 -3.40 7.17 -14.03
CA LEU A 461 -3.00 8.22 -13.10
C LEU A 461 -2.00 9.25 -13.67
N ASN A 462 -0.91 8.80 -14.33
CA ASN A 462 0.06 9.69 -14.98
C ASN A 462 -0.57 10.44 -16.17
N ASP A 463 -1.31 9.73 -17.01
CA ASP A 463 -2.03 10.31 -18.15
C ASP A 463 -3.11 11.30 -17.68
N LEU A 464 -3.70 11.08 -16.48
CA LEU A 464 -4.63 12.02 -15.85
C LEU A 464 -3.95 13.32 -15.40
N TYR A 465 -2.70 13.25 -14.92
CA TYR A 465 -1.92 14.44 -14.59
C TYR A 465 -1.57 15.22 -15.87
N ASP A 466 -1.15 14.54 -16.93
CA ASP A 466 -0.83 15.17 -18.21
C ASP A 466 -2.08 15.74 -18.88
N HIS A 467 -3.21 15.04 -18.83
CA HIS A 467 -4.51 15.50 -19.32
C HIS A 467 -4.98 16.76 -18.58
N ASN A 468 -4.90 16.77 -17.24
CA ASN A 468 -5.24 17.95 -16.43
C ASN A 468 -4.26 19.10 -16.67
N TRP A 469 -2.97 18.82 -16.83
CA TRP A 469 -1.96 19.83 -17.17
C TRP A 469 -2.20 20.44 -18.56
N THR A 470 -2.62 19.64 -19.52
CA THR A 470 -3.01 20.10 -20.87
C THR A 470 -4.25 20.98 -20.82
N ARG A 471 -5.27 20.63 -20.02
CA ARG A 471 -6.44 21.51 -19.79
C ARG A 471 -6.09 22.81 -19.08
N ILE A 472 -5.19 22.77 -18.09
CA ILE A 472 -4.73 23.97 -17.36
C ILE A 472 -3.92 24.90 -18.26
N THR A 473 -3.14 24.35 -19.19
CA THR A 473 -2.35 25.14 -20.15
C THR A 473 -3.20 25.72 -21.27
N GLN A 474 -4.29 25.06 -21.66
CA GLN A 474 -5.28 25.58 -22.63
C GLN A 474 -6.24 26.63 -22.05
N LEU A 475 -6.36 26.76 -20.73
CA LEU A 475 -7.17 27.79 -20.05
C LEU A 475 -6.44 29.14 -19.86
N LYS A 476 -5.22 29.29 -20.41
CA LYS A 476 -4.39 30.50 -20.35
C LYS A 476 -4.36 31.32 -21.64
N GLU A 477 -5.20 30.98 -22.61
CA GLU A 477 -5.60 31.86 -23.73
C GLU A 477 -7.06 32.28 -23.54
#